data_AF-A0A6S7AU76-F1
#
_entry.id   AF-A0A6S7AU76-F1
#
_cell.length_a   1.000
_cell.length_b   1.000
_cell.length_c   1.000
_cell.angle_alpha   90.00
_cell.angle_beta   90.00
_cell.angle_gamma   90.00
#
_symmetry.space_group_name_H-M   'P 1'
#
loop_
_entity.id
_entity.type
_entity.pdbx_description
1 polymer ?
#
loop_
_entity_poly.entity_id
_entity_poly.type
_entity_poly.pdbx_seq_one_letter_code
_entity_poly.pdbx_strand_id
1 'polypeptide(L)'
;MTRKNLILSLLSLLIFIVLVALFWRDQFAHTPPSLRSLVGDQIEGDMQIYGESPRQDALAQRALLADAQRGNPAAQFMQGMMLEPVDMKEAMRWYEAAAAQGDEGAIARLQALRAQPSAR
;
A
#
# COMPACT_ATOMS: atom_id res chain seq x y z
N MET A 1 50.02 -10.34 -7.32
CA MET A 1 48.74 -10.62 -8.01
C MET A 1 48.85 -10.16 -9.46
N THR A 2 48.66 -11.04 -10.43
CA THR A 2 48.85 -10.76 -11.87
C THR A 2 47.57 -10.15 -12.46
N ARG A 3 47.70 -9.14 -13.34
CA ARG A 3 46.56 -8.42 -14.01
C ARG A 3 45.50 -9.37 -14.59
N LYS A 4 45.91 -10.55 -15.08
CA LYS A 4 45.02 -11.60 -15.58
C LYS A 4 44.02 -12.12 -14.54
N ASN A 5 44.44 -12.30 -13.29
CA ASN A 5 43.57 -12.79 -12.22
C ASN A 5 42.52 -11.74 -11.85
N LEU A 6 42.88 -10.46 -11.95
CA LEU A 6 41.97 -9.34 -11.68
C LEU A 6 40.86 -9.26 -12.74
N ILE A 7 41.21 -9.45 -14.02
CA ILE A 7 40.25 -9.49 -15.14
C ILE A 7 39.31 -10.69 -15.00
N LEU A 8 39.83 -11.84 -14.59
CA LEU A 8 39.03 -13.05 -14.40
C LEU A 8 38.00 -12.88 -13.26
N SER A 9 38.40 -12.26 -12.15
CA SER A 9 37.49 -11.95 -11.03
C SER A 9 36.44 -10.89 -11.39
N LEU A 10 36.77 -9.92 -12.25
CA LEU A 10 35.82 -8.93 -12.75
C LEU A 10 34.77 -9.56 -13.67
N LEU A 11 35.19 -10.48 -14.55
CA LEU A 11 34.27 -11.22 -15.41
C LEU A 11 33.34 -12.13 -14.60
N SER A 12 33.86 -12.83 -13.58
CA SER A 12 33.02 -13.68 -12.73
C SER A 12 32.01 -12.86 -11.92
N LEU A 13 32.40 -11.68 -11.42
CA LEU A 13 31.49 -10.76 -10.75
C LEU A 13 30.39 -10.25 -11.68
N LEU A 14 30.74 -9.87 -12.92
CA LEU A 14 29.77 -9.37 -13.89
C LEU A 14 28.78 -10.45 -14.31
N ILE A 15 29.26 -11.68 -14.56
CA ILE A 15 28.40 -12.84 -14.82
C ILE A 15 27.47 -13.10 -13.63
N PHE A 16 27.99 -13.04 -12.40
CA PHE A 16 27.17 -13.23 -11.20
C PHE A 16 26.06 -12.17 -11.08
N ILE A 17 26.37 -10.89 -11.31
CA ILE A 17 25.36 -9.81 -11.32
C ILE A 17 24.29 -10.06 -12.38
N VAL A 18 24.67 -10.46 -13.59
CA VAL A 18 23.73 -10.77 -14.67
C VAL A 18 22.86 -11.97 -14.30
N LEU A 19 23.43 -13.04 -13.74
CA LEU A 19 22.67 -14.21 -13.31
C LEU A 19 21.69 -13.87 -12.19
N VAL A 20 22.09 -13.04 -11.22
CA VAL A 20 21.20 -12.55 -10.17
C VAL A 20 20.07 -11.73 -10.77
N ALA A 21 20.36 -10.80 -11.69
CA ALA A 21 19.32 -10.01 -12.36
C ALA A 21 18.34 -10.89 -13.16
N LEU A 22 18.85 -11.90 -13.88
CA LEU A 22 18.03 -12.87 -14.61
C LEU A 22 17.18 -13.73 -13.67
N PHE A 23 17.73 -14.15 -12.53
CA PHE A 23 17.02 -14.91 -11.51
C PHE A 23 15.87 -14.10 -10.89
N TRP A 24 16.13 -12.86 -10.48
CA TRP A 24 15.08 -11.97 -9.99
C TRP A 24 14.01 -11.72 -11.07
N ARG A 25 14.41 -11.50 -12.32
CA ARG A 25 13.46 -11.36 -13.45
C ARG A 25 12.58 -12.59 -13.61
N ASP A 26 13.16 -13.78 -13.57
CA ASP A 26 12.44 -15.04 -13.72
C ASP A 26 11.47 -15.30 -12.55
N GLN A 27 11.89 -15.00 -11.33
CA GLN A 27 11.07 -15.17 -10.14
C GLN A 27 9.86 -14.22 -10.11
N PHE A 28 10.05 -12.95 -10.52
CA PHE A 28 8.94 -12.01 -10.67
C PHE A 28 8.02 -12.35 -11.85
N ALA A 29 8.54 -12.99 -12.91
CA ALA A 29 7.72 -13.42 -14.05
C ALA A 29 6.82 -14.62 -13.72
N HIS A 30 7.23 -15.50 -12.81
CA HIS A 30 6.45 -16.66 -12.36
C HIS A 30 5.68 -16.43 -11.07
N THR A 31 5.64 -15.19 -10.55
CA THR A 31 4.79 -14.89 -9.39
C THR A 31 3.33 -15.06 -9.85
N PRO A 32 2.53 -15.90 -9.16
CA PRO A 32 1.15 -16.15 -9.57
C PRO A 32 0.40 -14.81 -9.65
N PRO A 33 -0.55 -14.66 -10.60
CA PRO A 33 -1.37 -13.47 -10.68
C PRO A 33 -1.95 -13.17 -9.29
N SER A 34 -1.89 -11.89 -8.90
CA SER A 34 -2.42 -11.44 -7.62
C SER A 34 -3.86 -11.93 -7.46
N LEU A 35 -4.29 -12.16 -6.22
CA LEU A 35 -5.65 -12.61 -5.87
C LEU A 35 -6.76 -11.80 -6.58
N ARG A 36 -6.44 -10.60 -7.09
CA ARG A 36 -7.23 -9.81 -8.04
C ARG A 36 -7.79 -10.60 -9.22
N SER A 37 -7.06 -11.53 -9.86
CA SER A 37 -7.64 -12.29 -10.98
C SER A 37 -8.68 -13.32 -10.54
N LEU A 38 -8.65 -13.69 -9.26
CA LEU A 38 -9.59 -14.64 -8.65
C LEU A 38 -10.76 -13.93 -7.95
N VAL A 39 -10.56 -12.68 -7.54
CA VAL A 39 -11.52 -11.86 -6.76
C VAL A 39 -12.16 -10.75 -7.62
N GLY A 40 -11.58 -10.42 -8.77
CA GLY A 40 -12.04 -9.34 -9.66
C GLY A 40 -13.42 -9.53 -10.28
N ASP A 41 -14.01 -10.72 -10.17
CA ASP A 41 -15.41 -10.98 -10.56
C ASP A 41 -16.40 -10.73 -9.42
N GLN A 42 -15.92 -10.57 -8.17
CA GLN A 42 -16.75 -10.40 -6.97
C GLN A 42 -16.67 -9.01 -6.32
N ILE A 43 -15.63 -8.22 -6.59
CA ILE A 43 -15.49 -6.88 -6.02
C ILE A 43 -15.74 -5.84 -7.12
N GLU A 44 -16.98 -5.38 -7.21
CA GLU A 44 -17.34 -4.17 -7.95
C GLU A 44 -16.68 -2.95 -7.28
N GLY A 45 -15.87 -2.22 -8.05
CA GLY A 45 -15.45 -0.85 -7.74
C GLY A 45 -14.03 -0.72 -7.18
N ASP A 46 -13.13 -0.19 -8.01
CA ASP A 46 -11.98 0.71 -7.74
C ASP A 46 -11.15 0.57 -6.44
N MET A 47 -11.19 -0.57 -5.76
CA MET A 47 -10.42 -0.79 -4.54
C MET A 47 -8.98 -1.15 -4.92
N GLN A 48 -8.13 -0.13 -4.93
CA GLN A 48 -6.72 -0.23 -5.29
C GLN A 48 -5.95 -0.96 -4.18
N ILE A 49 -5.45 -2.17 -4.48
CA ILE A 49 -4.78 -3.07 -3.53
C ILE A 49 -3.33 -2.62 -3.32
N TYR A 50 -2.96 -2.32 -2.07
CA TYR A 50 -1.60 -1.92 -1.68
C TYR A 50 -0.62 -3.11 -1.68
N GLY A 51 0.62 -2.89 -2.18
CA GLY A 51 1.75 -3.81 -1.99
C GLY A 51 2.29 -4.49 -3.25
N GLU A 52 1.69 -4.24 -4.42
CA GLU A 52 2.11 -4.85 -5.70
C GLU A 52 3.20 -4.01 -6.40
N SER A 53 3.22 -2.70 -6.14
CA SER A 53 4.23 -1.77 -6.68
C SER A 53 4.34 -0.53 -5.78
N PRO A 54 5.50 -0.29 -5.12
CA PRO A 54 5.67 0.86 -4.23
C PRO A 54 5.37 2.21 -4.90
N ARG A 55 5.56 2.31 -6.22
CA ARG A 55 5.24 3.52 -6.98
C ARG A 55 3.75 3.71 -7.18
N GLN A 56 3.02 2.65 -7.49
CA GLN A 56 1.57 2.73 -7.69
C GLN A 56 0.86 2.93 -6.35
N ASP A 57 1.35 2.30 -5.30
CA ASP A 57 0.89 2.49 -3.92
C ASP A 57 1.02 3.97 -3.50
N ALA A 58 2.19 4.59 -3.73
CA ALA A 58 2.39 5.99 -3.43
C ALA A 58 1.47 6.93 -4.23
N LEU A 59 1.13 6.57 -5.47
CA LEU A 59 0.17 7.33 -6.28
C LEU A 59 -1.26 7.16 -5.76
N ALA A 60 -1.66 5.94 -5.39
CA ALA A 60 -2.96 5.65 -4.80
C ALA A 60 -3.17 6.43 -3.50
N GLN A 61 -2.17 6.46 -2.60
CA GLN A 61 -2.24 7.24 -1.35
C GLN A 61 -2.41 8.73 -1.63
N ARG A 62 -1.69 9.26 -2.62
CA ARG A 62 -1.80 10.68 -2.99
C ARG A 62 -3.16 11.02 -3.57
N ALA A 63 -3.70 10.16 -4.43
CA ALA A 63 -5.03 10.34 -4.99
C ALA A 63 -6.10 10.28 -3.89
N LEU A 64 -6.02 9.28 -3.01
CA LEU A 64 -6.91 9.14 -1.87
C LEU A 64 -6.88 10.37 -0.97
N LEU A 65 -5.68 10.86 -0.63
CA LEU A 65 -5.52 12.06 0.19
C LEU A 65 -6.13 13.29 -0.50
N ALA A 66 -5.93 13.44 -1.81
CA ALA A 66 -6.52 14.55 -2.56
C ALA A 66 -8.06 14.49 -2.54
N ASP A 67 -8.65 13.31 -2.66
CA ASP A 67 -10.11 13.14 -2.61
C ASP A 67 -10.67 13.32 -1.20
N ALA A 68 -9.95 12.88 -0.17
CA ALA A 68 -10.29 13.15 1.22
C ALA A 68 -10.28 14.66 1.52
N GLN A 69 -9.27 15.38 0.99
CA GLN A 69 -9.17 16.84 1.09
C GLN A 69 -10.27 17.58 0.32
N ARG A 70 -10.77 17.01 -0.78
CA ARG A 70 -11.93 17.53 -1.52
C ARG A 70 -13.26 17.33 -0.79
N GLY A 71 -13.26 16.58 0.31
CA GLY A 71 -14.46 16.34 1.10
C GLY A 71 -15.13 15.00 0.84
N ASN A 72 -14.56 14.09 0.03
CA ASN A 72 -15.21 12.81 -0.24
C ASN A 72 -15.30 11.97 1.05
N PRO A 73 -16.50 11.63 1.55
CA PRO A 73 -16.68 10.94 2.83
C PRO A 73 -16.02 9.56 2.88
N ALA A 74 -16.13 8.78 1.79
CA ALA A 74 -15.51 7.45 1.71
C ALA A 74 -13.98 7.56 1.70
N ALA A 75 -13.42 8.55 1.00
CA ALA A 75 -11.98 8.80 0.99
C ALA A 75 -11.45 9.26 2.36
N GLN A 76 -12.21 10.10 3.06
CA GLN A 76 -11.90 10.52 4.42
C GLN A 76 -11.93 9.33 5.40
N PHE A 77 -12.93 8.45 5.30
CA PHE A 77 -12.98 7.22 6.08
C PHE A 77 -11.75 6.34 5.82
N MET A 78 -11.41 6.10 4.56
CA MET A 78 -10.25 5.30 4.16
C MET A 78 -8.93 5.90 4.66
N GLN A 79 -8.79 7.22 4.59
CA GLN A 79 -7.61 7.94 5.11
C GLN A 79 -7.50 7.79 6.63
N GLY A 80 -8.64 7.85 7.33
CA GLY A 80 -8.71 7.53 8.76
C GLY A 80 -8.21 6.12 9.08
N MET A 81 -8.64 5.11 8.31
CA MET A 81 -8.18 3.73 8.50
C MET A 81 -6.68 3.56 8.30
N MET A 82 -6.10 4.23 7.30
CA MET A 82 -4.66 4.17 7.07
C MET A 82 -3.85 4.85 8.17
N LEU A 83 -4.37 5.93 8.74
CA LEU A 83 -3.70 6.65 9.81
C LEU A 83 -3.90 6.00 11.18
N GLU A 84 -4.93 5.20 11.38
CA GLU A 84 -5.25 4.61 12.67
C GLU A 84 -4.07 3.89 13.38
N PRO A 85 -3.24 3.07 12.70
CA PRO A 85 -2.07 2.44 13.33
C PRO A 85 -0.86 3.38 13.50
N VAL A 86 -0.86 4.54 12.84
CA VAL A 86 0.29 5.47 12.80
C VAL A 86 0.07 6.70 13.68
N ASP A 87 -1.06 7.37 13.48
CA ASP A 87 -1.52 8.53 14.23
C ASP A 87 -3.04 8.44 14.45
N MET A 88 -3.43 7.87 15.60
CA MET A 88 -4.83 7.74 15.99
C MET A 88 -5.54 9.11 16.10
N LYS A 89 -4.83 10.17 16.49
CA LYS A 89 -5.44 11.50 16.66
C LYS A 89 -5.80 12.09 15.29
N GLU A 90 -4.93 11.90 14.30
CA GLU A 90 -5.23 12.32 12.94
C GLU A 90 -6.32 11.43 12.31
N ALA A 91 -6.29 10.11 12.56
CA ALA A 91 -7.34 9.20 12.14
C ALA A 91 -8.73 9.62 12.65
N MET A 92 -8.84 9.99 13.93
CA MET A 92 -10.08 10.49 14.52
C MET A 92 -10.62 11.72 13.79
N ARG A 93 -9.76 12.66 13.37
CA ARG A 93 -10.19 13.86 12.63
C ARG A 93 -10.80 13.49 11.27
N TRP A 94 -10.20 12.55 10.57
CA TRP A 94 -10.70 12.09 9.28
C TRP A 94 -12.01 11.32 9.43
N TYR A 95 -12.13 10.46 10.44
CA TYR A 95 -13.39 9.79 10.74
C TYR A 95 -14.48 10.78 11.15
N GLU A 96 -14.17 11.81 11.94
CA GLU A 96 -15.13 12.84 12.32
C GLU A 96 -15.63 13.64 11.11
N ALA A 97 -14.73 13.97 10.17
CA ALA A 97 -15.09 14.64 8.93
C ALA A 97 -16.01 13.76 8.04
N ALA A 98 -15.71 12.47 7.91
CA ALA A 98 -16.55 11.53 7.16
C ALA A 98 -17.91 11.32 7.84
N ALA A 99 -17.93 11.12 9.16
CA ALA A 99 -19.15 10.92 9.94
C ALA A 99 -20.06 12.16 9.93
N ALA A 100 -19.49 13.37 9.92
CA ALA A 100 -20.25 14.62 9.79
C ALA A 100 -21.02 14.71 8.46
N GLN A 101 -20.57 13.97 7.44
CA GLN A 101 -21.23 13.87 6.13
C GLN A 101 -22.16 12.66 6.01
N GLY A 102 -22.31 11.87 7.08
CA GLY A 102 -23.19 10.70 7.13
C GLY A 102 -22.55 9.39 6.68
N ASP A 103 -21.21 9.31 6.60
CA ASP A 103 -20.52 8.05 6.28
C ASP A 103 -20.75 7.01 7.40
N GLU A 104 -21.50 5.95 7.09
CA GLU A 104 -21.87 4.93 8.06
C GLU A 104 -20.65 4.16 8.60
N GLY A 105 -19.64 3.93 7.75
CA GLY A 105 -18.40 3.28 8.14
C GLY A 105 -17.64 4.09 9.19
N ALA A 106 -17.51 5.40 8.96
CA ALA A 106 -16.87 6.30 9.90
C ALA A 106 -17.65 6.44 11.21
N ILE A 107 -18.98 6.52 11.16
CA ILE A 107 -19.84 6.57 12.36
C ILE A 107 -19.63 5.30 13.20
N ALA A 108 -19.73 4.13 12.59
CA ALA A 108 -19.54 2.85 13.27
C ALA A 108 -18.12 2.74 13.86
N ARG A 109 -17.10 3.16 13.11
CA ARG A 109 -15.72 3.12 13.58
C ARG A 109 -15.46 4.05 14.76
N LEU A 110 -15.98 5.28 14.73
CA LEU A 110 -15.90 6.21 15.86
C LEU A 110 -16.62 5.69 17.09
N GLN A 111 -17.78 5.06 16.92
CA GLN A 111 -18.49 4.43 18.04
C GLN A 111 -17.65 3.31 18.65
N ALA A 112 -17.05 2.44 17.83
CA ALA A 112 -16.18 1.37 18.30
C ALA A 112 -14.94 1.91 19.03
N LEU A 113 -14.30 2.96 18.50
CA LEU A 113 -13.14 3.60 19.12
C LEU A 113 -13.49 4.29 20.44
N ARG A 114 -14.65 4.93 20.53
CA ARG A 114 -15.13 5.57 21.78
C ARG A 114 -15.60 4.56 22.81
N ALA A 115 -16.12 3.42 22.38
CA ALA A 115 -16.55 2.33 23.24
C ALA A 115 -15.39 1.51 23.81
N GLN A 116 -14.18 1.62 23.24
CA GLN A 116 -12.96 1.02 23.76
C GLN A 116 -12.08 2.10 24.42
N PRO A 117 -12.12 2.30 25.76
CA PRO A 117 -11.35 3.35 26.43
C PRO A 117 -9.83 3.12 26.45
N SER A 118 -9.31 2.11 25.76
CA SER A 118 -7.96 1.57 25.92
C SER A 118 -7.04 1.95 24.77
N ALA A 119 -6.69 3.23 24.70
CA ALA A 119 -5.45 3.69 24.08
C ALA A 119 -5.14 5.11 24.60
N ARG A 120 -4.78 5.21 25.88
CA ARG A 120 -3.95 6.31 26.40
C ARG A 120 -2.54 5.80 26.60
#